data_AF-A0A0F0G6X5-F1
#
_entry.id   AF-A0A0F0G6X5-F1
#
_cell.length_a   1.000
_cell.length_b   1.000
_cell.length_c   1.000
_cell.angle_alpha   90.00
_cell.angle_beta   90.00
_cell.angle_gamma   90.00
#
_symmetry.space_group_name_H-M   'P 1'
#
loop_
_entity.id
_entity.type
_entity.pdbx_description
1 polymer ?
#
loop_
_entity_poly.entity_id
_entity_poly.type
_entity_poly.pdbx_seq_one_letter_code
_entity_poly.pdbx_strand_id
1 'polypeptide(L)' 'MPINRRLITDQDFSEALERHLRVRVFQDDQLIGSGGTIIRFDDQTIVVQSSVSDLAYHPRKQCEFFEIKK' A
#
# COMPACT_ATOMS: atom_id res chain seq x y z
N MET A 1 17.83 7.72 6.03
CA MET A 1 16.86 8.76 5.64
C MET A 1 15.56 8.04 5.33
N PRO A 2 14.43 8.34 5.99
CA PRO A 2 13.17 7.67 5.67
C PRO A 2 12.68 8.19 4.32
N ILE A 3 12.88 7.38 3.28
CA ILE A 3 12.39 7.67 1.94
C ILE A 3 10.91 7.27 1.94
N ASN A 4 10.01 8.22 2.23
CA ASN A 4 8.58 8.03 2.07
C ASN A 4 8.25 8.15 0.58
N ARG A 5 8.51 7.11 -0.21
CA ARG A 5 8.11 7.12 -1.63
C ARG A 5 6.62 6.85 -1.71
N ARG A 6 5.90 7.74 -2.38
CA ARG A 6 4.49 7.53 -2.70
C ARG A 6 4.40 6.56 -3.88
N LEU A 7 3.58 5.52 -3.74
CA LEU A 7 3.27 4.57 -4.81
C LEU A 7 2.07 5.13 -5.59
N ILE A 8 2.27 5.41 -6.88
CA ILE A 8 1.23 5.99 -7.75
C ILE A 8 1.08 5.16 -9.02
N THR A 9 2.21 4.71 -9.57
CA THR A 9 2.23 3.93 -10.80
C THR A 9 2.11 2.44 -10.53
N ASP A 10 1.59 1.70 -11.50
CA ASP A 10 1.50 0.23 -11.45
C ASP A 10 2.87 -0.39 -11.22
N GLN A 11 3.94 0.22 -11.74
CA GLN A 11 5.31 -0.22 -11.50
C GLN A 11 5.70 -0.10 -10.02
N ASP A 12 5.32 0.98 -9.35
CA ASP A 12 5.56 1.15 -7.93
C ASP A 12 4.82 0.06 -7.11
N PHE A 13 3.57 -0.24 -7.46
CA PHE A 13 2.78 -1.29 -6.81
C PHE A 13 3.34 -2.69 -7.07
N SER A 14 3.77 -2.98 -8.30
CA SER A 14 4.46 -4.23 -8.65
C SER A 14 5.74 -4.40 -7.86
N GLU A 15 6.58 -3.36 -7.78
CA GLU A 15 7.84 -3.42 -7.03
C GLU A 15 7.58 -3.65 -5.53
N ALA A 16 6.54 -3.02 -4.98
CA ALA A 16 6.12 -3.21 -3.59
C ALA A 16 5.57 -4.63 -3.33
N LEU A 17 4.85 -5.21 -4.29
CA LEU A 17 4.34 -6.57 -4.22
C LEU A 17 5.49 -7.59 -4.32
N GLU A 18 6.38 -7.46 -5.30
CA GLU A 18 7.51 -8.38 -5.51
C GLU A 18 8.48 -8.37 -4.33
N ARG A 19 8.72 -7.20 -3.75
CA ARG A 19 9.68 -7.04 -2.64
C ARG A 19 9.03 -7.13 -1.26
N HIS A 20 7.72 -7.39 -1.20
CA HIS A 20 6.94 -7.43 0.04
C HIS A 20 7.20 -6.19 0.91
N LEU A 21 7.20 -5.01 0.28
CA LEU A 21 7.46 -3.75 0.99
C LEU A 21 6.29 -3.41 1.89
N ARG A 22 6.60 -2.92 3.09
CA ARG A 22 5.60 -2.38 4.00
C ARG A 22 5.11 -1.05 3.45
N VAL A 23 3.80 -0.90 3.37
CA VAL A 23 3.14 0.32 2.93
C VAL A 23 2.23 0.87 4.01
N ARG A 24 1.99 2.18 3.94
CA ARG A 24 0.90 2.86 4.65
C ARG A 24 -0.16 3.27 3.66
N VAL A 25 -1.40 3.18 4.08
CA VAL A 25 -2.58 3.57 3.33
C VAL A 25 -3.26 4.70 4.08
N PHE A 26 -3.41 5.82 3.40
CA PHE A 26 -4.18 6.96 3.86
C PHE A 26 -5.43 7.12 2.99
N GLN A 27 -6.52 7.55 3.59
CA GLN A 27 -7.75 7.88 2.89
C GLN A 27 -8.30 9.14 3.53
N ASP A 28 -8.51 10.19 2.74
CA ASP A 28 -9.04 11.48 3.21
C ASP A 28 -8.25 12.04 4.41
N ASP A 29 -6.92 12.09 4.29
CA ASP A 29 -5.98 12.51 5.37
C ASP A 29 -5.96 11.59 6.62
N GLN A 30 -6.77 10.52 6.65
CA GLN A 30 -6.80 9.56 7.74
C GLN A 30 -5.95 8.32 7.43
N LEU A 31 -5.08 7.94 8.36
CA LEU A 31 -4.34 6.68 8.29
C LEU A 31 -5.30 5.51 8.56
N ILE A 32 -5.66 4.77 7.52
CA ILE A 32 -6.55 3.60 7.61
C ILE A 32 -5.79 2.28 7.65
N GLY A 33 -4.53 2.27 7.20
CA GLY A 33 -3.68 1.08 7.23
C GLY A 33 -2.22 1.46 7.40
N SER A 34 -1.49 0.79 8.29
CA SER A 34 -0.08 1.10 8.56
C SER A 34 0.73 -0.17 8.70
N GLY A 35 1.77 -0.31 7.86
CA GLY A 35 2.69 -1.42 7.94
C GLY A 35 2.19 -2.71 7.29
N GLY A 36 1.09 -2.65 6.54
CA GLY A 36 0.64 -3.77 5.72
C GLY A 36 1.48 -3.92 4.46
N THR A 37 1.41 -5.08 3.84
CA THR A 37 2.09 -5.41 2.58
C THR A 37 1.07 -5.58 1.47
N ILE A 38 1.39 -5.07 0.28
CA ILE A 38 0.52 -5.29 -0.90
C ILE A 38 0.68 -6.74 -1.31
N ILE A 39 -0.41 -7.49 -1.29
CA ILE A 39 -0.42 -8.90 -1.74
C ILE A 39 -1.06 -9.06 -3.11
N ARG A 40 -1.86 -8.07 -3.51
CA ARG A 40 -2.54 -8.02 -4.80
C ARG A 40 -2.93 -6.59 -5.11
N PHE A 41 -2.90 -6.22 -6.37
CA PHE A 41 -3.47 -4.98 -6.85
C PHE A 41 -4.19 -5.22 -8.17
N ASP A 42 -5.22 -4.42 -8.41
CA ASP A 42 -6.00 -4.35 -9.62
C ASP A 42 -6.13 -2.87 -10.04
N ASP A 43 -6.62 -2.59 -11.25
CA ASP A 43 -6.73 -1.21 -11.78
C ASP A 43 -7.55 -0.29 -10.85
N GLN A 44 -8.55 -0.85 -10.16
CA GLN A 44 -9.47 -0.12 -9.31
C GLN A 44 -9.15 -0.23 -7.81
N THR A 45 -8.54 -1.33 -7.36
CA THR A 45 -8.44 -1.67 -5.94
C THR A 45 -7.08 -2.27 -5.61
N ILE A 46 -6.46 -1.80 -4.54
CA ILE A 46 -5.24 -2.38 -3.96
C ILE A 46 -5.63 -3.22 -2.75
N VAL A 47 -5.14 -4.45 -2.67
CA VAL A 47 -5.34 -5.34 -1.53
C VAL A 47 -4.08 -5.32 -0.68
N VAL A 48 -4.22 -4.84 0.55
CA VAL A 48 -3.15 -4.75 1.53
C VAL A 48 -3.44 -5.71 2.65
N GLN A 49 -2.44 -6.52 3.01
CA GLN A 49 -2.51 -7.42 4.15
C GLN A 49 -1.72 -6.82 5.31
N SER A 50 -2.40 -6.47 6.40
CA SER A 50 -1.77 -5.92 7.60
C SER A 50 -1.38 -7.01 8.59
N SER A 51 -2.07 -8.15 8.58
CA SER A 51 -1.79 -9.32 9.40
C SER A 51 -2.27 -10.58 8.69
N VAL A 52 -1.84 -11.77 9.16
CA VAL A 52 -2.17 -13.06 8.54
C VAL A 52 -3.68 -13.27 8.34
N SER A 53 -4.51 -12.65 9.19
CA SER A 53 -5.97 -12.71 9.11
C SER A 53 -6.65 -11.39 8.73
N ASP A 54 -5.88 -10.35 8.41
CA ASP A 54 -6.40 -9.01 8.16
C ASP A 54 -6.04 -8.54 6.74
N LEU A 55 -7.06 -8.54 5.87
CA LEU A 55 -7.00 -8.16 4.46
C LEU A 55 -7.89 -6.94 4.25
N ALA A 56 -7.28 -5.84 3.80
CA ALA A 56 -7.96 -4.60 3.55
C ALA A 56 -7.99 -4.32 2.04
N TYR A 57 -9.17 -3.94 1.56
CA TYR A 57 -9.42 -3.57 0.17
C TYR A 57 -9.51 -2.05 0.08
N HIS A 58 -8.59 -1.44 -0.63
CA HIS A 58 -8.46 0.01 -0.71
C HIS A 58 -8.60 0.49 -2.16
N PRO A 59 -9.58 1.33 -2.48
CA PRO A 59 -9.74 1.87 -3.82
C PRO A 59 -8.55 2.75 -4.22
N ARG A 60 -7.87 2.41 -5.33
CA ARG A 60 -6.63 3.07 -5.79
C ARG A 60 -6.79 4.58 -6.00
N LYS A 61 -7.96 5.02 -6.44
CA LYS A 61 -8.24 6.45 -6.74
C LYS A 61 -8.55 7.29 -5.50
N GLN A 62 -8.95 6.68 -4.39
CA GLN A 62 -9.35 7.39 -3.17
C GLN A 62 -8.30 7.23 -2.05
N CYS A 63 -7.44 6.22 -2.15
CA CYS A 63 -6.41 5.95 -1.16
C CYS A 63 -5.03 6.34 -1.65
N GLU A 64 -4.20 6.83 -0.74
CA GLU A 64 -2.81 7.17 -0.98
C GLU A 64 -1.90 6.14 -0.32
N PHE A 65 -0.98 5.59 -1.10
CA PHE A 65 -0.09 4.52 -0.66
C PHE A 65 1.34 5.06 -0.55
N PHE A 66 1.99 4.78 0.57
CA PHE A 66 3.36 5.21 0.84
C PHE A 66 4.21 4.02 1.27
N GLU A 67 5.35 3.81 0.61
CA GLU A 67 6.33 2.82 1.03
C GLU A 67 6.99 3.25 2.36
N ILE A 68 7.22 2.28 3.23
CA ILE A 68 8.03 2.43 4.44
C ILE A 68 9.30 1.59 4.24
N LYS A 69 10.43 2.24 3.96
CA LYS A 69 11.74 1.61 4.06
C LYS A 69 12.29 1.72 5.48
N LYS A 70 12.82 0.61 5.99
CA LYS A 70 13.61 0.56 7.22
C LYS A 70 15.07 0.82 6.90
#